data_AF-A0A957TUB3-F1
#
_entry.id   AF-A0A957TUB3-F1
#
_cell.length_a   1.000
_cell.length_b   1.000
_cell.length_c   1.000
_cell.angle_alpha   90.00
_cell.angle_beta   90.00
_cell.angle_gamma   90.00
#
_symmetry.space_group_name_H-M   'P 1'
#
loop_
_entity.id
_entity.type
_entity.pdbx_description
1 polymer ?
#
loop_
_entity_poly.entity_id
_entity_poly.type
_entity_poly.pdbx_seq_one_letter_code
_entity_poly.pdbx_strand_id
1 'polypeptide(L)'
;MTYVRCINNRGYEASLTDGAIYKVLPTESDPASLRIIDNEGEDYLYDIGRFEVVAYQDDLFDASEVVTIHLDPLLKGIVRAEALAAQKSVSALLRQWIDERLDLPVEA
;
A
#
# COMPACT_ATOMS: atom_id res chain seq x y z
N MET A 1 10.78 -1.03 0.71
CA MET A 1 9.78 -1.75 -0.12
C MET A 1 9.53 -0.89 -1.36
N THR A 2 9.35 -1.47 -2.56
CA THR A 2 9.10 -0.68 -3.80
C THR A 2 7.64 -0.85 -4.22
N TYR A 3 6.99 0.28 -4.50
CA TYR A 3 5.62 0.34 -4.97
C TYR A 3 5.56 1.06 -6.31
N VAL A 4 4.59 0.68 -7.13
CA VAL A 4 4.36 1.30 -8.43
C VAL A 4 2.88 1.56 -8.65
N ARG A 5 2.56 2.62 -9.40
CA ARG A 5 1.19 2.92 -9.83
C ARG A 5 1.01 2.44 -11.26
N CYS A 6 -0.08 1.74 -11.55
CA CYS A 6 -0.44 1.41 -12.91
C CYS A 6 -0.91 2.67 -13.64
N ILE A 7 -0.29 2.98 -14.78
CA ILE A 7 -0.66 4.11 -15.66
C ILE A 7 -1.28 3.62 -16.98
N ASN A 8 -1.22 2.31 -17.25
CA ASN A 8 -1.79 1.71 -18.45
C ASN A 8 -2.03 0.20 -18.27
N ASN A 9 -3.29 -0.17 -18.02
CA ASN A 9 -3.71 -1.57 -17.90
C ASN A 9 -4.19 -2.22 -19.21
N ARG A 10 -4.02 -1.57 -20.38
CA ARG A 10 -4.56 -2.10 -21.65
C ARG A 10 -4.03 -3.50 -21.94
N GLY A 11 -4.95 -4.45 -22.17
CA GLY A 11 -4.68 -5.86 -22.39
C GLY A 11 -4.53 -6.71 -21.13
N TYR A 12 -4.63 -6.09 -19.94
CA TYR A 12 -4.55 -6.71 -18.62
C TYR A 12 -5.63 -6.19 -17.67
N GLU A 13 -6.79 -5.77 -18.20
CA GLU A 13 -7.84 -5.08 -17.44
C GLU A 13 -8.48 -5.95 -16.33
N ALA A 14 -8.32 -7.27 -16.40
CA ALA A 14 -8.72 -8.19 -15.34
C ALA A 14 -7.73 -8.20 -14.16
N SER A 15 -6.43 -8.09 -14.45
CA SER A 15 -5.36 -8.22 -13.45
C SER A 15 -4.87 -6.88 -12.91
N LEU A 16 -4.98 -5.80 -13.71
CA LEU A 16 -4.50 -4.46 -13.40
C LEU A 16 -5.61 -3.42 -13.50
N THR A 17 -5.62 -2.50 -12.54
CA THR A 17 -6.53 -1.36 -12.45
C THR A 17 -5.74 -0.08 -12.65
N ASP A 18 -6.20 0.77 -13.57
CA ASP A 18 -5.60 2.07 -13.81
C ASP A 18 -5.62 2.95 -12.54
N GLY A 19 -4.48 3.56 -12.22
CA GLY A 19 -4.27 4.35 -11.01
C GLY A 19 -4.04 3.56 -9.71
N ALA A 20 -4.20 2.22 -9.73
CA ALA A 20 -3.98 1.41 -8.53
C ALA A 20 -2.49 1.23 -8.22
N ILE A 21 -2.19 1.07 -6.92
CA ILE A 21 -0.84 0.88 -6.39
C ILE A 21 -0.57 -0.61 -6.20
N TYR A 22 0.58 -1.06 -6.69
CA TYR A 22 1.00 -2.45 -6.64
C TYR A 22 2.36 -2.61 -5.98
N LYS A 23 2.59 -3.76 -5.33
CA LYS A 23 3.86 -4.11 -4.68
C LYS A 23 4.79 -4.79 -5.68
N VAL A 24 6.03 -4.32 -5.75
CA VAL A 24 7.08 -4.94 -6.58
C VAL A 24 7.86 -5.95 -5.74
N LEU A 25 8.07 -7.14 -6.32
CA LEU A 25 8.97 -8.16 -5.79
C LEU A 25 10.35 -8.08 -6.46
N PRO A 26 11.43 -8.47 -5.76
CA PRO A 26 12.74 -8.62 -6.39
C PRO A 26 12.65 -9.58 -7.59
N THR A 27 13.21 -9.19 -8.72
CA THR A 27 13.33 -10.05 -9.90
C THR A 27 14.79 -10.11 -10.33
N GLU A 28 15.28 -11.32 -10.61
CA GLU A 28 16.64 -11.54 -11.11
C GLU A 28 16.67 -11.72 -12.64
N SER A 29 15.51 -11.79 -13.28
CA SER A 29 15.37 -12.45 -14.59
C SER A 29 15.28 -11.51 -15.79
N ASP A 30 14.78 -10.28 -15.63
CA ASP A 30 14.58 -9.36 -16.76
C ASP A 30 14.59 -7.88 -16.31
N PRO A 31 15.51 -7.04 -16.78
CA PRO A 31 15.53 -5.61 -16.46
C PRO A 31 14.38 -4.81 -17.09
N ALA A 32 13.70 -5.33 -18.11
CA ALA A 32 12.57 -4.66 -18.76
C ALA A 32 11.21 -4.95 -18.12
N SER A 33 11.16 -5.91 -17.17
CA SER A 33 9.93 -6.36 -16.54
C SER A 33 9.96 -6.21 -15.03
N LEU A 34 8.82 -5.86 -14.44
CA LEU A 34 8.61 -5.83 -13.00
C LEU A 34 7.79 -7.04 -12.57
N ARG A 35 8.22 -7.71 -11.49
CA ARG A 35 7.42 -8.75 -10.83
C ARG A 35 6.47 -8.09 -9.84
N ILE A 36 5.17 -8.17 -10.11
CA ILE A 36 4.12 -7.45 -9.39
C ILE A 36 3.13 -8.46 -8.79
N ILE A 37 2.67 -8.20 -7.56
CA ILE A 37 1.47 -8.87 -7.02
C ILE A 37 0.24 -8.15 -7.58
N ASP A 38 -0.55 -8.83 -8.41
CA ASP A 38 -1.69 -8.24 -9.13
C ASP A 38 -2.99 -8.20 -8.29
N ASN A 39 -4.12 -7.84 -8.92
CA ASN A 39 -5.44 -7.79 -8.26
C ASN A 39 -5.94 -9.16 -7.76
N GLU A 40 -5.42 -10.25 -8.31
CA GLU A 40 -5.76 -11.62 -7.91
C GLU A 40 -4.85 -12.12 -6.78
N GLY A 41 -3.80 -11.37 -6.45
CA GLY A 41 -2.80 -11.74 -5.45
C GLY A 41 -1.67 -12.61 -6.01
N GLU A 42 -1.61 -12.76 -7.32
CA GLU A 42 -0.63 -13.59 -8.04
C GLU A 42 0.59 -12.76 -8.47
N ASP A 43 1.75 -13.39 -8.61
CA ASP A 43 3.04 -12.72 -8.84
C ASP A 43 3.52 -12.81 -10.29
N TYR A 44 3.00 -11.94 -11.16
CA TYR A 44 3.31 -11.92 -12.58
C TYR A 44 4.38 -10.90 -12.98
N LEU A 45 5.02 -11.14 -14.13
CA LEU A 45 5.93 -10.19 -14.78
C LEU A 45 5.15 -9.30 -15.76
N TYR A 46 5.29 -8.00 -15.60
CA TYR A 46 4.71 -7.00 -16.49
C TYR A 46 5.77 -6.03 -17.00
N ASP A 47 5.54 -5.47 -18.20
CA ASP A 47 6.42 -4.45 -18.79
C ASP A 47 6.52 -3.19 -17.91
N ILE A 48 7.74 -2.72 -17.68
CA ILE A 48 8.01 -1.56 -16.81
C ILE A 48 7.31 -0.28 -17.29
N GLY A 49 7.09 -0.10 -18.59
CA GLY A 49 6.46 1.09 -19.17
C GLY A 49 4.97 1.23 -18.86
N ARG A 50 4.35 0.25 -18.20
CA ARG A 50 2.97 0.29 -17.72
C ARG A 50 2.82 0.94 -16.35
N PHE A 51 3.95 1.26 -15.72
CA PHE A 51 3.99 1.68 -14.33
C PHE A 51 4.87 2.90 -14.12
N GLU A 52 4.52 3.67 -13.09
CA GLU A 52 5.37 4.71 -12.52
C GLU A 52 5.77 4.35 -11.09
N VAL A 53 7.00 4.67 -10.70
CA VAL A 53 7.48 4.43 -9.33
C VAL A 53 6.82 5.43 -8.39
N VAL A 54 6.22 4.92 -7.31
CA VAL A 54 5.55 5.75 -6.31
C VAL A 54 6.56 6.17 -5.26
N ALA A 55 6.83 7.46 -5.16
CA ALA A 55 7.57 8.05 -4.05
C ALA A 55 6.59 8.39 -2.92
N TYR A 56 6.99 8.13 -1.66
CA TYR A 56 6.17 8.45 -0.49
C TYR A 56 5.99 9.97 -0.25
N GLN A 57 6.79 10.80 -0.92
CA GLN A 57 6.75 12.27 -0.84
C GLN A 57 5.79 12.92 -1.85
N ASP A 58 4.81 12.17 -2.34
CA ASP A 58 3.78 12.75 -3.19
C ASP A 58 2.78 13.50 -2.31
N ASP A 59 3.04 14.79 -2.08
CA ASP A 59 2.13 15.81 -1.52
C ASP A 59 0.84 16.00 -2.37
N LEU A 60 0.55 15.06 -3.29
CA LEU A 60 -0.51 15.13 -4.29
C LEU A 60 -1.82 14.43 -3.89
N PHE A 61 -1.89 13.82 -2.71
CA PHE A 61 -3.14 13.25 -2.21
C PHE A 61 -3.90 14.25 -1.34
N ASP A 62 -4.47 15.26 -1.99
CA ASP A 62 -5.60 16.00 -1.42
C ASP A 62 -6.87 15.16 -1.60
N ALA A 63 -7.06 14.17 -0.74
CA ALA A 63 -8.33 13.48 -0.54
C ALA A 63 -8.31 12.73 0.79
N SER A 64 -9.30 13.03 1.63
CA SER A 64 -9.63 12.31 2.85
C SER A 64 -10.10 10.88 2.55
N GLU A 65 -9.26 10.03 1.99
CA GLU A 65 -9.58 8.63 1.74
C GLU A 65 -9.73 7.92 3.10
N VAL A 66 -10.95 7.45 3.39
CA VAL A 66 -11.28 6.83 4.67
C VAL A 66 -11.19 5.31 4.53
N VAL A 67 -10.24 4.70 5.23
CA VAL A 67 -10.23 3.25 5.46
C VAL A 67 -11.18 2.91 6.62
N THR A 68 -12.22 2.12 6.35
CA THR A 68 -13.13 1.59 7.38
C THR A 68 -12.79 0.14 7.69
N ILE A 69 -12.58 -0.18 8.97
CA ILE A 69 -12.25 -1.54 9.43
C ILE A 69 -13.35 -2.04 10.36
N HIS A 70 -13.86 -3.24 10.09
CA HIS A 70 -14.77 -3.93 10.99
C HIS A 70 -13.98 -4.79 11.98
N LEU A 71 -14.09 -4.45 13.26
CA LEU A 71 -13.47 -5.20 14.35
C LEU A 71 -14.57 -5.86 15.18
N ASP A 72 -14.32 -7.08 15.65
CA ASP A 72 -15.16 -7.67 16.68
C ASP A 72 -15.02 -6.85 18.00
N PRO A 73 -15.98 -6.99 18.93
CA PRO A 73 -15.99 -6.19 20.16
C PRO A 73 -14.74 -6.35 21.03
N LEU A 74 -14.13 -7.54 21.09
CA LEU A 74 -12.94 -7.79 21.91
C LEU A 74 -11.73 -7.07 21.31
N LEU A 75 -11.50 -7.23 20.01
CA LEU A 75 -10.38 -6.59 19.34
C LEU A 75 -10.49 -5.05 19.40
N LYS A 76 -11.70 -4.50 19.24
CA LYS A 76 -11.96 -3.06 19.45
C LYS A 76 -11.59 -2.60 20.86
N GLY A 77 -11.89 -3.42 21.88
CA GLY A 77 -11.55 -3.15 23.28
C GLY A 77 -10.04 -3.12 23.50
N ILE A 78 -9.32 -4.10 22.94
CA ILE A 78 -7.85 -4.20 23.03
C ILE A 78 -7.19 -2.99 22.38
N VAL A 79 -7.54 -2.66 21.13
CA VAL A 79 -6.97 -1.49 20.42
C VAL A 79 -7.19 -0.19 21.19
N ARG A 80 -8.35 -0.03 21.82
CA ARG A 80 -8.63 1.14 22.68
C ARG A 80 -7.73 1.18 23.92
N ALA A 81 -7.49 0.04 24.57
CA ALA A 81 -6.63 -0.03 25.76
C ALA A 81 -5.17 0.31 25.41
N GLU A 82 -4.66 -0.23 24.30
CA GLU A 82 -3.31 0.09 23.80
C GLU A 82 -3.17 1.58 23.47
N ALA A 83 -4.17 2.17 22.80
CA ALA A 83 -4.18 3.61 22.48
C ALA A 83 -4.10 4.48 23.74
N LEU A 84 -4.84 4.11 24.79
CA LEU A 84 -4.79 4.81 26.08
C LEU A 84 -3.42 4.67 26.76
N ALA A 85 -2.83 3.47 26.76
CA ALA A 85 -1.51 3.22 27.33
C ALA A 85 -0.42 4.04 26.61
N ALA A 86 -0.55 4.21 25.30
CA ALA A 86 0.33 5.04 24.48
C ALA A 86 0.02 6.55 24.51
N GLN A 87 -1.00 6.99 25.26
CA GLN A 87 -1.51 8.37 25.28
C GLN A 87 -1.88 8.91 23.89
N LYS A 88 -2.46 8.06 23.04
CA LYS A 88 -2.84 8.38 21.66
C LYS A 88 -4.34 8.16 21.44
N SER A 89 -4.89 8.80 20.40
CA SER A 89 -6.18 8.36 19.87
C SER A 89 -6.02 7.00 19.19
N VAL A 90 -7.12 6.25 19.06
CA VAL A 90 -7.12 4.97 18.33
C VAL A 90 -6.62 5.16 16.89
N SER A 91 -7.05 6.24 16.22
CA SER A 91 -6.62 6.52 14.85
C SER A 91 -5.14 6.89 14.75
N ALA A 92 -4.58 7.63 15.71
CA ALA A 92 -3.17 7.96 15.73
C ALA A 92 -2.30 6.71 15.97
N LEU A 93 -2.72 5.83 16.88
CA LEU A 93 -2.01 4.57 17.11
C LEU A 93 -2.06 3.64 15.89
N LEU A 94 -3.23 3.49 15.27
CA LEU A 94 -3.37 2.65 14.07
C LEU A 94 -2.53 3.17 12.90
N ARG A 95 -2.46 4.49 12.70
CA ARG A 95 -1.57 5.09 11.68
C ARG A 95 -0.11 4.75 11.94
N GLN A 96 0.35 4.95 13.18
CA GLN A 96 1.72 4.58 13.55
C GLN A 96 2.00 3.09 13.29
N TRP A 97 1.09 2.18 13.65
CA TRP A 97 1.29 0.76 13.37
C TRP A 97 1.32 0.43 11.88
N ILE A 98 0.56 1.15 11.06
CA ILE A 98 0.64 1.03 9.59
C ILE A 98 2.01 1.50 9.11
N ASP A 99 2.49 2.65 9.60
CA ASP A 99 3.79 3.22 9.23
C ASP A 99 4.94 2.28 9.60
N GLU A 100 4.93 1.76 10.84
CA GLU A 100 5.91 0.79 11.35
C GLU A 100 5.89 -0.52 10.56
N ARG A 101 4.72 -0.96 10.09
CA ARG A 101 4.60 -2.23 9.35
C ARG A 101 5.04 -2.10 7.90
N LEU A 102 4.83 -0.93 7.29
CA LEU A 102 5.11 -0.67 5.88
C LEU A 102 6.51 -0.07 5.64
N ASP A 103 7.28 0.18 6.70
CA ASP A 103 8.60 0.85 6.66
C ASP A 103 8.53 2.15 5.84
N LEU A 104 7.46 2.93 6.04
CA LEU A 104 7.28 4.21 5.33
C LEU A 104 8.33 5.21 5.83
N PRO A 105 9.00 5.96 4.95
CA PRO A 105 10.00 6.92 5.39
C PRO A 105 9.30 7.98 6.26
N VAL A 106 9.76 8.10 7.51
CA VAL A 106 9.28 9.11 8.44
C VAL A 106 9.62 10.48 7.86
N GLU A 107 8.63 11.37 7.75
CA GLU A 107 8.85 12.77 7.39
C GLU A 107 10.01 13.33 8.23
N ALA A 108 11.03 13.88 7.56
CA ALA A 108 12.21 14.47 8.18
C ALA A 108 11.96 15.94 8.56
#